data_AF-K2BDT8-F1
#
_entry.id   AF-K2BDT8-F1
#
_cell.length_a   1.000
_cell.length_b   1.000
_cell.length_c   1.000
_cell.angle_alpha   90.00
_cell.angle_beta   90.00
_cell.angle_gamma   90.00
#
_symmetry.space_group_name_H-M   'P 1'
#
loop_
_entity.id
_entity.type
_entity.pdbx_description
1 polymer ?
#
loop_
_entity_poly.entity_id
_entity_poly.type
_entity_poly.pdbx_seq_one_letter_code
_entity_poly.pdbx_strand_id
1 'polypeptide(L)'
;MLKYITSFIFLAFSISAHAMFCPTNFNQITIGDTIEHVQQQCGKPDIEKKSTSEVDTGPQEWNYYVSPGFVGYNSPPVGGQQQGSVQMTIALNNNKVLNMTVNGMSLASTTLCGNSVSVGDSAERVKSACGDPVFVNKSSNQPKGKPATLETITFKYNSTPPVTLIFENGKLKGKE
;
A
#
# COMPACT_ATOMS: atom_id res chain seq x y z
N MET A 1 48.29 -20.51 -25.96
CA MET A 1 47.18 -20.83 -25.04
C MET A 1 46.88 -19.59 -24.20
N LEU A 2 45.84 -18.85 -24.57
CA LEU A 2 45.52 -17.53 -24.01
C LEU A 2 44.53 -17.72 -22.84
N LYS A 3 44.95 -17.33 -21.63
CA LYS A 3 44.13 -17.41 -20.40
C LYS A 3 43.18 -16.21 -20.34
N TYR A 4 41.87 -16.45 -20.37
CA TYR A 4 40.85 -15.44 -20.09
C TYR A 4 40.63 -15.37 -18.57
N ILE A 5 40.96 -14.22 -17.98
CA ILE A 5 40.64 -13.87 -16.59
C ILE A 5 39.24 -13.24 -16.62
N THR A 6 38.23 -14.02 -16.25
CA THR A 6 36.85 -13.56 -16.12
C THR A 6 36.72 -12.76 -14.82
N SER A 7 36.81 -11.43 -14.92
CA SER A 7 36.55 -10.53 -13.80
C SER A 7 35.04 -10.49 -13.52
N PHE A 8 34.63 -11.09 -12.40
CA PHE A 8 33.24 -11.11 -11.94
C PHE A 8 32.97 -9.82 -11.17
N ILE A 9 32.41 -8.82 -11.86
CA ILE A 9 31.97 -7.55 -11.26
C ILE A 9 30.73 -7.82 -10.40
N PHE A 10 30.91 -7.90 -9.09
CA PHE A 10 29.83 -7.91 -8.11
C PHE A 10 29.21 -6.50 -8.04
N LEU A 11 28.06 -6.30 -8.71
CA LEU A 11 27.21 -5.14 -8.46
C LEU A 11 26.61 -5.28 -7.05
N ALA A 12 27.13 -4.51 -6.09
CA ALA A 12 26.53 -4.34 -4.78
C ALA A 12 25.23 -3.54 -4.93
N PHE A 13 24.09 -4.24 -4.97
CA PHE A 13 22.79 -3.61 -4.78
C PHE A 13 22.67 -3.16 -3.32
N SER A 14 22.84 -1.87 -3.07
CA SER A 14 22.55 -1.25 -1.77
C SER A 14 21.05 -1.35 -1.50
N ILE A 15 20.65 -2.33 -0.70
CA ILE A 15 19.30 -2.42 -0.14
C ILE A 15 19.21 -1.32 0.92
N SER A 16 18.43 -0.27 0.69
CA SER A 16 18.19 0.78 1.68
C SER A 16 17.35 0.23 2.82
N ALA A 17 18.01 -0.30 3.84
CA ALA A 17 17.39 -0.62 5.12
C ALA A 17 16.96 0.69 5.80
N HIS A 18 15.66 0.89 5.94
CA HIS A 18 15.11 2.06 6.64
C HIS A 18 15.11 1.75 8.14
N ALA A 19 16.23 2.04 8.80
CA ALA A 19 16.36 1.93 10.25
C ALA A 19 15.70 3.13 10.96
N MET A 20 15.13 2.88 12.13
CA MET A 20 14.42 3.87 12.94
C MET A 20 14.76 3.69 14.41
N PHE A 21 14.85 4.81 15.15
CA PHE A 21 15.22 4.78 16.56
C PHE A 21 14.06 4.33 17.45
N CYS A 22 14.41 3.56 18.47
CA CYS A 22 13.53 3.21 19.57
C CYS A 22 12.98 4.46 20.27
N PRO A 23 11.74 4.42 20.79
CA PRO A 23 11.17 5.57 21.52
C PRO A 23 11.82 5.85 22.88
N THR A 24 12.43 4.83 23.48
CA THR A 24 12.92 4.85 24.87
C THR A 24 14.44 4.92 24.99
N ASN A 25 15.17 4.68 23.89
CA ASN A 25 16.64 4.61 23.87
C ASN A 25 17.18 4.84 22.44
N PHE A 26 18.50 4.75 22.26
CA PHE A 26 19.17 5.00 20.98
C PHE A 26 19.37 3.75 20.10
N ASN A 27 18.82 2.60 20.49
CA ASN A 27 18.85 1.41 19.65
C ASN A 27 18.01 1.64 18.39
N GLN A 28 18.30 0.83 17.37
CA GLN A 28 17.63 0.91 16.08
C GLN A 28 16.87 -0.38 15.80
N ILE A 29 15.73 -0.22 15.17
CA ILE A 29 14.90 -1.30 14.61
C ILE A 29 14.65 -1.00 13.14
N THR A 30 14.32 -2.04 12.37
CA THR A 30 14.04 -1.93 10.94
C THR A 30 12.66 -2.46 10.62
N ILE A 31 12.05 -1.93 9.56
CA ILE A 31 10.82 -2.49 9.00
C ILE A 31 11.02 -3.99 8.73
N GLY A 32 10.11 -4.81 9.23
CA GLY A 32 10.18 -6.28 9.14
C GLY A 32 10.69 -6.99 10.38
N ASP A 33 11.25 -6.28 11.37
CA ASP A 33 11.67 -6.86 12.65
C ASP A 33 10.50 -7.50 13.39
N THR A 34 10.77 -8.60 14.12
CA THR A 34 9.74 -9.27 14.91
C THR A 34 9.40 -8.48 16.17
N ILE A 35 8.21 -8.72 16.71
CA ILE A 35 7.79 -8.13 17.98
C ILE A 35 8.82 -8.38 19.09
N GLU A 36 9.33 -9.60 19.21
CA GLU A 36 10.29 -9.96 20.24
C GLU A 36 11.60 -9.19 20.08
N HIS A 37 12.08 -9.06 18.83
CA HIS A 37 13.28 -8.29 18.56
C HIS A 37 13.07 -6.81 18.90
N VAL A 38 11.94 -6.22 18.52
CA VAL A 38 11.63 -4.83 18.84
C VAL A 38 11.52 -4.61 20.35
N GLN A 39 10.90 -5.52 21.11
CA GLN A 39 10.84 -5.40 22.57
C GLN A 39 12.22 -5.57 23.23
N GLN A 40 13.10 -6.39 22.66
CA GLN A 40 14.49 -6.49 23.13
C GLN A 40 15.27 -5.20 22.90
N GLN A 41 15.08 -4.55 21.74
CA GLN A 41 15.78 -3.31 21.41
C GLN A 41 15.18 -2.09 22.14
N CYS A 42 13.86 -1.95 22.14
CA CYS A 42 13.16 -0.76 22.60
C CYS A 42 12.53 -0.90 24.01
N GLY A 43 12.62 -2.07 24.62
CA GLY A 43 11.94 -2.35 25.87
C GLY A 43 10.42 -2.54 25.70
N LYS A 44 9.73 -2.75 26.84
CA LYS A 44 8.28 -2.99 26.86
C LYS A 44 7.51 -1.70 26.53
N PRO A 45 6.42 -1.79 25.75
CA PRO A 45 5.54 -0.64 25.53
C PRO A 45 4.73 -0.31 26.78
N ASP A 46 4.28 0.95 26.88
CA ASP A 46 3.34 1.36 27.93
C ASP A 46 1.95 0.79 27.69
N ILE A 47 1.55 0.71 26.41
CA ILE A 47 0.25 0.16 26.00
C ILE A 47 0.46 -0.75 24.79
N GLU A 48 -0.05 -1.97 24.91
CA GLU A 48 -0.17 -2.93 23.82
C GLU A 48 -1.65 -3.11 23.47
N LYS A 49 -2.00 -2.99 22.18
CA LYS A 49 -3.33 -3.35 21.67
C LYS A 49 -3.21 -4.32 20.51
N LYS A 50 -4.00 -5.39 20.55
CA LYS A 50 -4.13 -6.36 19.46
C LYS A 50 -5.50 -6.22 18.80
N SER A 51 -5.53 -6.31 17.49
CA SER A 51 -6.75 -6.35 16.69
C SER A 51 -6.57 -7.38 15.59
N THR A 52 -7.65 -8.09 15.26
CA THR A 52 -7.70 -8.98 14.11
C THR A 52 -8.81 -8.49 13.20
N SER A 53 -8.46 -8.20 11.96
CA SER A 53 -9.40 -7.73 10.94
C SER A 53 -9.42 -8.70 9.77
N GLU A 54 -10.59 -8.91 9.18
CA GLU A 54 -10.70 -9.62 7.92
C GLU A 54 -10.23 -8.70 6.78
N VAL A 55 -9.22 -9.14 6.04
CA VAL A 55 -8.74 -8.50 4.82
C VAL A 55 -9.23 -9.32 3.64
N ASP A 56 -10.01 -8.64 2.81
CA ASP A 56 -10.47 -9.24 1.57
C ASP A 56 -9.35 -9.17 0.54
N THR A 57 -8.71 -10.31 0.32
CA THR A 57 -7.60 -10.49 -0.62
C THR A 57 -8.06 -11.06 -1.96
N GLY A 58 -9.35 -11.33 -2.13
CA GLY A 58 -9.88 -11.87 -3.37
C GLY A 58 -9.83 -10.88 -4.53
N PRO A 59 -10.10 -11.34 -5.77
CA PRO A 59 -10.31 -10.46 -6.92
C PRO A 59 -11.50 -9.53 -6.69
N GLN A 60 -11.26 -8.24 -6.83
CA GLN A 60 -12.22 -7.17 -6.63
C GLN A 60 -12.15 -6.18 -7.78
N GLU A 61 -13.26 -5.51 -8.05
CA GLU A 61 -13.32 -4.34 -8.93
C GLU A 61 -13.94 -3.17 -8.19
N TRP A 62 -13.13 -2.13 -8.01
CA TRP A 62 -13.53 -0.90 -7.34
C TRP A 62 -13.91 0.15 -8.38
N ASN A 63 -15.10 0.71 -8.24
CA ASN A 63 -15.64 1.69 -9.18
C ASN A 63 -15.70 3.07 -8.53
N TYR A 64 -15.21 4.05 -9.28
CA TYR A 64 -15.16 5.46 -8.90
C TYR A 64 -15.82 6.31 -9.98
N TYR A 65 -16.49 7.38 -9.56
CA TYR A 65 -16.88 8.46 -10.45
C TYR A 65 -15.98 9.66 -10.14
N VAL A 66 -15.04 9.93 -11.03
CA VAL A 66 -14.08 11.02 -10.87
C VAL A 66 -14.44 12.14 -11.84
N SER A 67 -14.51 13.37 -11.34
CA SER A 67 -14.65 14.53 -12.23
C SER A 67 -13.28 14.87 -12.80
N PRO A 68 -13.08 14.86 -14.13
CA PRO A 68 -11.79 15.19 -14.72
C PRO A 68 -11.52 16.69 -14.58
N GLY A 69 -11.02 17.10 -13.42
CA GLY A 69 -10.57 18.45 -13.18
C GLY A 69 -9.07 18.59 -13.44
N PHE A 70 -8.57 18.41 -14.68
CA PHE A 70 -7.19 18.81 -15.00
C PHE A 70 -6.90 19.06 -16.49
N VAL A 71 -5.92 19.95 -16.70
CA VAL A 71 -5.32 20.35 -17.99
C VAL A 71 -4.59 19.14 -18.62
N GLY A 72 -4.98 18.74 -19.84
CA GLY A 72 -4.37 17.63 -20.57
C GLY A 72 -5.32 16.52 -21.01
N TYR A 73 -6.58 16.52 -20.53
CA TYR A 73 -7.63 15.65 -21.09
C TYR A 73 -8.21 16.29 -22.36
N ASN A 74 -7.50 16.13 -23.49
CA ASN A 74 -7.99 16.53 -24.80
C ASN A 74 -8.96 15.48 -25.35
N SER A 75 -10.11 15.30 -24.70
CA SER A 75 -11.27 14.80 -25.44
C SER A 75 -11.79 15.94 -26.31
N PRO A 76 -12.03 15.73 -27.62
CA PRO A 76 -12.49 16.81 -28.49
C PRO A 76 -13.81 17.38 -27.94
N PRO A 77 -13.95 18.71 -27.85
CA PRO A 77 -15.16 19.34 -27.35
C PRO A 77 -16.26 19.15 -28.40
N VAL A 78 -17.07 18.11 -28.26
CA VAL A 78 -18.34 18.01 -28.97
C VAL A 78 -19.33 18.87 -28.22
N GLY A 79 -19.44 20.13 -28.64
CA GLY A 79 -20.61 20.98 -28.39
C GLY A 79 -20.98 21.25 -26.92
N GLY A 80 -20.18 22.06 -26.20
CA GLY A 80 -20.69 22.93 -25.14
C GLY A 80 -21.40 22.29 -23.94
N GLN A 81 -21.13 21.02 -23.59
CA GLN A 81 -21.78 20.36 -22.45
C GLN A 81 -20.79 20.04 -21.32
N GLN A 82 -21.30 20.20 -20.10
CA GLN A 82 -20.66 20.08 -18.78
C GLN A 82 -19.70 18.89 -18.70
N GLN A 83 -18.53 19.09 -18.08
CA GLN A 83 -17.56 18.04 -17.74
C GLN A 83 -18.23 17.02 -16.80
N GLY A 84 -18.82 15.97 -17.36
CA GLY A 84 -19.40 14.86 -16.60
C GLY A 84 -18.32 14.08 -15.86
N SER A 85 -18.70 13.42 -14.77
CA SER A 85 -17.83 12.45 -14.12
C SER A 85 -17.53 11.29 -15.08
N VAL A 86 -16.28 10.83 -15.09
CA VAL A 86 -15.88 9.63 -15.82
C VAL A 86 -15.88 8.44 -14.88
N GLN A 87 -16.26 7.28 -15.40
CA GLN A 87 -16.18 6.03 -14.63
C GLN A 87 -14.75 5.51 -14.70
N MET A 88 -14.15 5.34 -13.52
CA MET A 88 -12.88 4.66 -13.36
C MET A 88 -13.10 3.35 -12.61
N THR A 89 -12.61 2.25 -13.16
CA THR A 89 -12.65 0.93 -12.52
C THR A 89 -11.23 0.45 -12.25
N ILE A 90 -10.95 0.06 -11.01
CA ILE A 90 -9.67 -0.46 -10.55
C ILE A 90 -9.88 -1.93 -10.19
N ALA A 91 -9.25 -2.84 -10.92
CA ALA A 91 -9.24 -4.26 -10.58
C ALA A 91 -8.11 -4.52 -9.58
N LEU A 92 -8.43 -5.19 -8.47
CA LEU A 92 -7.48 -5.59 -7.45
C LEU A 92 -7.50 -7.11 -7.25
N ASN A 93 -6.36 -7.66 -6.86
CA ASN A 93 -6.25 -9.01 -6.32
C ASN A 93 -5.10 -9.04 -5.32
N ASN A 94 -5.23 -9.80 -4.23
CA ASN A 94 -4.26 -9.80 -3.13
C ASN A 94 -3.89 -8.39 -2.66
N ASN A 95 -4.90 -7.52 -2.57
CA ASN A 95 -4.75 -6.13 -2.14
C ASN A 95 -3.83 -5.27 -3.05
N LYS A 96 -3.66 -5.67 -4.32
CA LYS A 96 -2.79 -5.02 -5.31
C LYS A 96 -3.54 -4.71 -6.59
N VAL A 97 -3.30 -3.53 -7.17
CA VAL A 97 -3.89 -3.11 -8.44
C VAL A 97 -3.35 -3.99 -9.59
N LEU A 98 -4.26 -4.65 -10.31
CA LEU A 98 -3.94 -5.44 -11.50
C LEU A 98 -4.13 -4.65 -12.79
N ASN A 99 -5.22 -3.88 -12.87
CA ASN A 99 -5.56 -3.08 -14.03
C ASN A 99 -6.39 -1.88 -13.59
N MET A 100 -6.31 -0.80 -14.35
CA MET A 100 -7.19 0.35 -14.20
C MET A 100 -7.80 0.66 -15.54
N THR A 101 -9.10 0.96 -15.55
CA THR A 101 -9.80 1.39 -16.75
C THR A 101 -10.53 2.70 -16.52
N VAL A 102 -10.51 3.58 -17.51
CA VAL A 102 -11.27 4.83 -17.50
C VAL A 102 -12.08 4.88 -18.78
N ASN A 103 -13.42 4.91 -18.67
CA ASN A 103 -14.33 4.80 -19.81
C ASN A 103 -13.99 3.62 -20.75
N GLY A 104 -13.57 2.49 -20.18
CA GLY A 104 -13.19 1.29 -20.93
C GLY A 104 -11.75 1.25 -21.48
N MET A 105 -10.98 2.33 -21.38
CA MET A 105 -9.56 2.34 -21.78
C MET A 105 -8.68 1.88 -20.63
N SER A 106 -7.85 0.85 -20.85
CA SER A 106 -6.90 0.35 -19.84
C SER A 106 -5.69 1.28 -19.69
N LEU A 107 -5.27 1.51 -18.45
CA LEU A 107 -4.19 2.41 -18.06
C LEU A 107 -3.23 1.71 -17.09
N ALA A 108 -1.93 1.92 -17.26
CA ALA A 108 -0.92 1.46 -16.31
C ALA A 108 -0.79 2.39 -15.08
N SER A 109 -1.11 3.68 -15.25
CA SER A 109 -1.12 4.68 -14.19
C SER A 109 -2.14 5.79 -14.48
N THR A 110 -2.59 6.49 -13.44
CA THR A 110 -3.51 7.63 -13.55
C THR A 110 -3.31 8.61 -12.41
N THR A 111 -3.62 9.89 -12.66
CA THR A 111 -3.66 10.96 -11.65
C THR A 111 -5.07 11.53 -11.46
N LEU A 112 -6.10 10.83 -11.95
CA LEU A 112 -7.49 11.30 -11.89
C LEU A 112 -8.01 11.46 -10.46
N CYS A 113 -7.36 10.83 -9.49
CA CYS A 113 -7.63 10.99 -8.06
C CYS A 113 -6.81 12.11 -7.40
N GLY A 114 -6.19 12.99 -8.18
CA GLY A 114 -5.24 14.00 -7.71
C GLY A 114 -3.84 13.42 -7.48
N ASN A 115 -3.73 12.37 -6.66
CA ASN A 115 -2.48 11.61 -6.49
C ASN A 115 -2.34 10.52 -7.56
N SER A 116 -1.10 10.20 -7.93
CA SER A 116 -0.83 9.11 -8.86
C SER A 116 -1.16 7.75 -8.22
N VAL A 117 -1.88 6.93 -8.97
CA VAL A 117 -2.15 5.51 -8.73
C VAL A 117 -1.63 4.72 -9.92
N SER A 118 -0.95 3.61 -9.65
CA SER A 118 -0.34 2.73 -10.66
C SER A 118 -0.68 1.27 -10.43
N VAL A 119 -0.58 0.46 -11.49
CA VAL A 119 -0.60 -1.01 -11.38
C VAL A 119 0.50 -1.44 -10.39
N GLY A 120 0.14 -2.34 -9.46
CA GLY A 120 1.00 -2.78 -8.36
C GLY A 120 0.87 -1.96 -7.06
N ASP A 121 0.18 -0.82 -7.06
CA ASP A 121 -0.14 -0.10 -5.82
C ASP A 121 -1.04 -0.94 -4.91
N SER A 122 -0.94 -0.70 -3.60
CA SER A 122 -1.83 -1.37 -2.64
C SER A 122 -3.23 -0.74 -2.65
N ALA A 123 -4.22 -1.49 -2.18
CA ALA A 123 -5.58 -0.97 -2.03
C ALA A 123 -5.63 0.24 -1.08
N GLU A 124 -4.81 0.26 -0.03
CA GLU A 124 -4.69 1.41 0.88
C GLU A 124 -4.13 2.64 0.15
N ARG A 125 -3.12 2.45 -0.73
CA ARG A 125 -2.57 3.53 -1.54
C ARG A 125 -3.64 4.10 -2.46
N VAL A 126 -4.42 3.23 -3.11
CA VAL A 126 -5.57 3.63 -3.94
C VAL A 126 -6.58 4.43 -3.11
N LYS A 127 -6.99 3.95 -1.93
CA LYS A 127 -7.92 4.68 -1.05
C LYS A 127 -7.36 6.03 -0.59
N SER A 128 -6.07 6.10 -0.27
CA SER A 128 -5.42 7.36 0.12
C SER A 128 -5.41 8.40 -1.01
N ALA A 129 -5.42 7.94 -2.27
CA ALA A 129 -5.46 8.82 -3.43
C ALA A 129 -6.91 9.16 -3.83
N CYS A 130 -7.76 8.15 -3.96
CA CYS A 130 -9.09 8.25 -4.58
C CYS A 130 -10.26 8.34 -3.59
N GLY A 131 -9.99 8.16 -2.29
CA GLY A 131 -11.03 7.93 -1.29
C GLY A 131 -11.64 6.53 -1.41
N ASP A 132 -12.78 6.33 -0.75
CA ASP A 132 -13.51 5.07 -0.82
C ASP A 132 -14.23 4.90 -2.17
N PRO A 133 -14.22 3.68 -2.74
CA PRO A 133 -14.94 3.41 -3.97
C PRO A 133 -16.45 3.50 -3.76
N VAL A 134 -17.17 3.91 -4.82
CA VAL A 134 -18.63 3.98 -4.80
C VAL A 134 -19.22 2.57 -4.80
N PHE A 135 -18.61 1.64 -5.54
CA PHE A 135 -19.00 0.23 -5.56
C PHE A 135 -17.79 -0.68 -5.57
N VAL A 136 -17.85 -1.77 -4.80
CA VAL A 136 -16.87 -2.86 -4.82
C VAL A 136 -17.58 -4.12 -5.32
N ASN A 137 -17.25 -4.54 -6.53
CA ASN A 137 -17.68 -5.83 -7.05
C ASN A 137 -16.66 -6.90 -6.63
N LYS A 138 -17.13 -8.03 -6.14
CA LYS A 138 -16.29 -9.14 -5.69
C LYS A 138 -16.64 -10.36 -6.53
N SER A 139 -15.64 -11.07 -7.04
CA SER A 139 -15.91 -12.28 -7.83
C SER A 139 -16.64 -13.31 -6.97
N SER A 140 -17.86 -13.69 -7.37
CA SER A 140 -18.70 -14.69 -6.67
C SER A 140 -18.15 -16.12 -6.73
N ASN A 141 -17.17 -16.37 -7.59
CA ASN A 141 -16.53 -17.67 -7.80
C ASN A 141 -15.27 -17.89 -6.95
N GLN A 142 -14.98 -17.00 -6.00
CA GLN A 142 -14.01 -17.32 -4.97
C GLN A 142 -14.51 -18.56 -4.20
N PRO A 143 -13.70 -19.62 -4.00
CA PRO A 143 -14.02 -20.58 -2.96
C PRO A 143 -14.24 -19.76 -1.69
N LYS A 144 -15.26 -20.09 -0.89
CA LYS A 144 -15.47 -19.54 0.46
C LYS A 144 -14.30 -19.94 1.37
N GLY A 145 -13.08 -19.53 1.03
CA GLY A 145 -11.95 -19.52 1.91
C GLY A 145 -12.23 -18.46 2.96
N LYS A 146 -11.88 -18.75 4.21
CA LYS A 146 -11.90 -17.78 5.29
C LYS A 146 -11.20 -16.49 4.80
N PRO A 147 -11.79 -15.30 4.98
CA PRO A 147 -11.13 -14.04 4.65
C PRO A 147 -9.73 -14.05 5.25
N ALA A 148 -8.73 -13.58 4.51
CA ALA A 148 -7.38 -13.52 5.02
C ALA A 148 -7.40 -12.60 6.25
N THR A 149 -7.07 -13.10 7.43
CA THR A 149 -7.07 -12.28 8.65
C THR A 149 -5.74 -11.55 8.77
N LEU A 150 -5.79 -10.24 8.98
CA LEU A 150 -4.64 -9.42 9.35
C LEU A 150 -4.65 -9.23 10.86
N GLU A 151 -3.59 -9.69 11.51
CA GLU A 151 -3.32 -9.37 12.91
C GLU A 151 -2.53 -8.06 12.97
N THR A 152 -3.11 -7.04 13.59
CA THR A 152 -2.44 -5.78 13.87
C THR A 152 -2.17 -5.65 15.36
N ILE A 153 -0.91 -5.40 15.71
CA ILE A 153 -0.50 -5.10 17.09
C ILE A 153 0.08 -3.69 17.11
N THR A 154 -0.31 -2.90 18.11
CA THR A 154 0.24 -1.55 18.30
C THR A 154 0.90 -1.44 19.66
N PHE A 155 2.12 -0.90 19.66
CA PHE A 155 2.91 -0.62 20.85
C PHE A 155 3.04 0.89 21.00
N LYS A 156 2.35 1.44 21.99
CA LYS A 156 2.47 2.86 22.32
C LYS A 156 3.48 3.05 23.45
N TYR A 157 4.40 3.97 23.21
CA TYR A 157 5.38 4.47 24.17
C TYR A 157 5.04 5.93 24.49
N ASN A 158 4.90 6.26 25.77
CA ASN A 158 4.65 7.60 26.28
C ASN A 158 5.95 8.42 26.38
N SER A 159 6.80 8.32 25.36
CA SER A 159 7.97 9.19 25.18
C SER A 159 7.54 10.63 24.90
N THR A 160 8.51 11.55 24.80
CA THR A 160 8.26 12.94 24.40
C THR A 160 8.99 13.22 23.09
N PRO A 161 8.31 13.25 21.93
CA PRO A 161 6.87 13.03 21.71
C PRO A 161 6.46 11.55 21.87
N PRO A 162 5.16 11.24 22.11
CA PRO A 162 4.68 9.87 22.16
C PRO A 162 4.88 9.18 20.81
N VAL A 163 5.19 7.89 20.84
CA VAL A 163 5.43 7.09 19.63
C VAL A 163 4.56 5.85 19.65
N THR A 164 3.96 5.52 18.52
CA THR A 164 3.25 4.24 18.32
C THR A 164 3.96 3.43 17.24
N LEU A 165 4.40 2.22 17.59
CA LEU A 165 4.91 1.24 16.63
C LEU A 165 3.76 0.34 16.17
N ILE A 166 3.69 0.07 14.87
CA ILE A 166 2.63 -0.71 14.25
C ILE A 166 3.23 -2.01 13.71
N PHE A 167 2.63 -3.13 14.08
CA PHE A 167 2.98 -4.45 13.62
C PHE A 167 1.81 -5.05 12.84
N GLU A 168 2.13 -5.70 11.74
CA GLU A 168 1.18 -6.53 11.00
C GLU A 168 1.77 -7.92 10.84
N ASN A 169 0.98 -8.95 11.17
CA ASN A 169 1.41 -10.36 11.13
C ASN A 169 2.76 -10.60 11.82
N GLY A 170 2.92 -9.99 13.00
CA GLY A 170 4.11 -10.14 13.85
C GLY A 170 5.35 -9.35 13.42
N LYS A 171 5.26 -8.53 12.36
CA LYS A 171 6.39 -7.76 11.83
C LYS A 171 6.16 -6.25 11.89
N LEU A 172 7.21 -5.50 12.23
CA LEU A 172 7.16 -4.04 12.25
C LEU A 172 6.85 -3.48 10.86
N LYS A 173 5.79 -2.69 10.76
CA LYS A 173 5.37 -2.02 9.52
C LYS A 173 5.66 -0.54 9.50
N GLY A 174 5.71 0.10 10.67
CA GLY A 174 5.98 1.53 10.74
C GLY A 174 5.86 2.10 12.14
N LYS A 175 5.96 3.43 12.17
CA LYS A 175 5.89 4.27 13.36
C LYS A 175 5.06 5.52 13.08
N GLU A 176 4.28 5.91 14.09
CA GLU A 176 3.52 7.16 14.19
C GLU A 176 3.98 7.97 15.39
#